data_AF-A0A2G4K9K4-F1
#
_entry.id   AF-A0A2G4K9K4-F1
#
_cell.length_a   1.000
_cell.length_b   1.000
_cell.length_c   1.000
_cell.angle_alpha   90.00
_cell.angle_beta   90.00
_cell.angle_gamma   90.00
#
_symmetry.space_group_name_H-M   'P 1'
#
loop_
_entity.id
_entity.type
_entity.pdbx_description
1 polymer ?
#
loop_
_entity_poly.entity_id
_entity_poly.type
_entity_poly.pdbx_seq_one_letter_code
_entity_poly.pdbx_strand_id
1 'polypeptide(L)'
;MKQSLTSSRHFLNVGDRVVHYRRWGEGPVVLAVHGSPQSSRAVAGVAETMARRGLCVIAPDTPGAGLSTPLFQAQPDSGDFARALLAFADALGLGRFGLYGFHTGACTACALATIAPDRVAAAALEGLPAWTEQERADFLANYLPPFAPSWDGAHMAWIWARMEEQVLFFPWSDPTPRARLAYDLSPLDRLHANAMDLLESGDRYRDVYRAAFTFRADDWLSAPAAPRLLMATRDDVLAAHLERLPAGRDDVLVLDATTDLHEAAADYLKRRPGDVLGARPRDASDRGFSSGLAWRGEQGGAGRPLVLLHGWGDDHARFDAILPRLADRRPVVVFDLPGHGASAPLAGDPVEVLSRAIEAMGLQEPAIVGEATGGLLA
;
A
#
# COMPACT_ATOMS: atom_id res chain seq x y z
N MET A 1 17.94 -7.69 18.05
CA MET A 1 16.96 -7.54 16.95
C MET A 1 15.75 -8.41 17.26
N LYS A 2 14.57 -7.81 17.46
CA LYS A 2 13.31 -8.59 17.51
C LYS A 2 13.05 -9.12 16.10
N GLN A 3 12.63 -10.37 15.97
CA GLN A 3 12.31 -10.99 14.68
C GLN A 3 11.16 -10.19 14.01
N SER A 4 11.35 -9.78 12.76
CA SER A 4 10.31 -9.11 11.97
C SER A 4 9.12 -10.06 11.79
N LEU A 5 7.90 -9.55 11.94
CA LEU A 5 6.68 -10.33 11.72
C LEU A 5 6.39 -10.39 10.22
N THR A 6 6.34 -11.60 9.66
CA THR A 6 6.00 -11.81 8.25
C THR A 6 4.54 -11.41 7.98
N SER A 7 4.32 -10.53 7.00
CA SER A 7 2.99 -10.19 6.49
C SER A 7 2.46 -11.27 5.55
N SER A 8 1.15 -11.52 5.55
CA SER A 8 0.49 -12.15 4.40
C SER A 8 0.07 -11.10 3.36
N ARG A 9 -0.03 -11.49 2.09
CA ARG A 9 -0.45 -10.64 0.97
C ARG A 9 -1.67 -11.21 0.29
N HIS A 10 -2.55 -10.32 -0.17
CA HIS A 10 -3.88 -10.67 -0.64
C HIS A 10 -4.37 -9.70 -1.71
N PHE A 11 -5.34 -10.14 -2.49
CA PHE A 11 -6.08 -9.29 -3.42
C PHE A 11 -7.56 -9.41 -3.13
N LEU A 12 -8.30 -8.31 -3.16
CA LEU A 12 -9.74 -8.31 -2.98
C LEU A 12 -10.42 -7.55 -4.11
N ASN A 13 -11.50 -8.11 -4.63
CA ASN A 13 -12.38 -7.43 -5.58
C ASN A 13 -13.27 -6.44 -4.82
N VAL A 14 -13.24 -5.17 -5.23
CA VAL A 14 -14.04 -4.07 -4.67
C VAL A 14 -14.75 -3.37 -5.82
N GLY A 15 -15.93 -3.86 -6.16
CA GLY A 15 -16.62 -3.45 -7.38
C GLY A 15 -15.82 -3.85 -8.62
N ASP A 16 -15.45 -2.88 -9.44
CA ASP A 16 -14.63 -3.02 -10.65
C ASP A 16 -13.12 -2.91 -10.39
N ARG A 17 -12.72 -2.59 -9.16
CA ARG A 17 -11.31 -2.46 -8.76
C ARG A 17 -10.82 -3.71 -8.06
N VAL A 18 -9.54 -3.99 -8.22
CA VAL A 18 -8.81 -4.94 -7.38
C VAL A 18 -7.95 -4.15 -6.41
N VAL A 19 -8.02 -4.52 -5.13
CA VAL A 19 -7.21 -3.92 -4.06
C VAL A 19 -6.21 -4.95 -3.56
N HIS A 20 -4.92 -4.67 -3.73
CA HIS A 20 -3.88 -5.41 -3.03
C HIS A 20 -3.77 -4.92 -1.59
N TYR A 21 -3.58 -5.85 -0.65
CA TYR A 21 -3.32 -5.50 0.74
C TYR A 21 -2.39 -6.48 1.43
N ARG A 22 -1.71 -5.96 2.45
CA ARG A 22 -0.92 -6.74 3.42
C ARG A 22 -1.65 -6.86 4.74
N ARG A 23 -1.40 -7.98 5.43
CA ARG A 23 -1.96 -8.23 6.76
C ARG A 23 -0.87 -8.64 7.75
N TRP A 24 -0.96 -8.10 8.96
CA TRP A 24 -0.16 -8.48 10.13
C TRP A 24 -1.05 -8.73 11.33
N GLY A 25 -0.66 -9.70 12.16
CA GLY A 25 -1.30 -9.95 13.46
C GLY A 25 -2.75 -10.43 13.39
N GLU A 26 -3.34 -10.49 14.56
CA GLU A 26 -4.71 -10.93 14.83
C GLU A 26 -5.33 -10.03 15.90
N GLY A 27 -6.67 -9.96 15.96
CA GLY A 27 -7.40 -9.12 16.90
C GLY A 27 -8.18 -8.00 16.21
N PRO A 28 -8.54 -6.91 16.94
CA PRO A 28 -9.28 -5.78 16.40
C PRO A 28 -8.56 -5.15 15.21
N VAL A 29 -9.32 -4.83 14.17
CA VAL A 29 -8.76 -4.39 12.89
C VAL A 29 -8.40 -2.91 12.92
N VAL A 30 -7.21 -2.61 12.40
CA VAL A 30 -6.75 -1.28 12.02
C VAL A 30 -6.46 -1.28 10.52
N LEU A 31 -7.08 -0.36 9.78
CA LEU A 31 -6.66 -0.08 8.40
C LEU A 31 -5.50 0.91 8.41
N ALA A 32 -4.34 0.51 7.89
CA ALA A 32 -3.14 1.33 7.84
C ALA A 32 -2.91 1.86 6.41
N VAL A 33 -3.02 3.17 6.23
CA VAL A 33 -2.92 3.86 4.95
C VAL A 33 -1.54 4.48 4.80
N HIS A 34 -0.79 4.04 3.79
CA HIS A 34 0.58 4.47 3.54
C HIS A 34 0.68 5.88 2.92
N GLY A 35 1.87 6.45 2.94
CA GLY A 35 2.22 7.68 2.23
C GLY A 35 2.57 7.43 0.75
N SER A 36 2.52 8.46 -0.07
CA SER A 36 2.86 8.41 -1.51
C SER A 36 4.32 8.79 -1.75
N PRO A 37 4.95 8.30 -2.84
CA PRO A 37 4.43 7.39 -3.85
C PRO A 37 4.66 5.91 -3.47
N GLN A 38 4.70 5.60 -2.17
CA GLN A 38 5.02 4.26 -1.68
C GLN A 38 3.81 3.31 -1.78
N SER A 39 3.97 2.08 -1.28
CA SER A 39 2.90 1.08 -1.13
C SER A 39 2.66 0.69 0.34
N SER A 40 1.78 -0.27 0.58
CA SER A 40 1.52 -0.90 1.89
C SER A 40 2.78 -1.42 2.61
N ARG A 41 3.90 -1.59 1.88
CA ARG A 41 5.21 -1.93 2.47
C ARG A 41 5.73 -0.83 3.40
N ALA A 42 5.45 0.44 3.12
CA ALA A 42 5.96 1.57 3.90
C ALA A 42 5.45 1.58 5.36
N VAL A 43 4.27 1.01 5.60
CA VAL A 43 3.68 0.92 6.96
C VAL A 43 4.06 -0.36 7.70
N ALA A 44 4.98 -1.18 7.19
CA ALA A 44 5.37 -2.43 7.84
C ALA A 44 5.86 -2.20 9.28
N GLY A 45 6.69 -1.17 9.52
CA GLY A 45 7.23 -0.89 10.85
C GLY A 45 6.14 -0.63 11.90
N VAL A 46 5.17 0.24 11.60
CA VAL A 46 4.04 0.51 12.50
C VAL A 46 3.08 -0.68 12.59
N ALA A 47 2.85 -1.39 11.47
CA ALA A 47 1.99 -2.55 11.43
C ALA A 47 2.51 -3.67 12.35
N GLU A 48 3.83 -3.91 12.34
CA GLU A 48 4.47 -4.87 13.25
C GLU A 48 4.36 -4.44 14.73
N THR A 49 4.50 -3.15 15.02
CA THR A 49 4.33 -2.62 16.38
C THR A 49 2.90 -2.83 16.87
N MET A 50 1.90 -2.47 16.05
CA MET A 50 0.48 -2.68 16.36
C MET A 50 0.14 -4.17 16.50
N ALA A 51 0.66 -5.03 15.62
CA ALA A 51 0.46 -6.47 15.69
C ALA A 51 0.99 -7.07 17.00
N ARG A 52 2.18 -6.63 17.46
CA ARG A 52 2.73 -7.04 18.77
C ARG A 52 1.89 -6.53 19.95
N ARG A 53 1.05 -5.51 19.76
CA ARG A 53 0.09 -5.04 20.76
C ARG A 53 -1.25 -5.77 20.69
N GLY A 54 -1.42 -6.77 19.80
CA GLY A 54 -2.63 -7.59 19.67
C GLY A 54 -3.70 -6.98 18.77
N LEU A 55 -3.27 -6.21 17.76
CA LEU A 55 -4.14 -5.67 16.72
C LEU A 55 -3.93 -6.45 15.41
N CYS A 56 -4.99 -6.53 14.59
CA CYS A 56 -4.89 -7.00 13.21
C CYS A 56 -4.71 -5.78 12.31
N VAL A 57 -3.56 -5.64 11.66
CA VAL A 57 -3.33 -4.52 10.73
C VAL A 57 -3.55 -4.99 9.31
N ILE A 58 -4.42 -4.29 8.59
CA ILE A 58 -4.67 -4.48 7.17
C ILE A 58 -4.21 -3.20 6.46
N ALA A 59 -3.17 -3.29 5.65
CA ALA A 59 -2.65 -2.17 4.88
C ALA A 59 -2.97 -2.36 3.39
N PRO A 60 -4.01 -1.72 2.84
CA PRO A 60 -4.21 -1.71 1.40
C PRO A 60 -3.16 -0.84 0.72
N ASP A 61 -2.76 -1.21 -0.50
CA ASP A 61 -2.20 -0.24 -1.42
C ASP A 61 -3.33 0.70 -1.84
N THR A 62 -3.12 2.00 -1.68
CA THR A 62 -4.07 3.03 -2.11
C THR A 62 -4.31 2.95 -3.63
N PRO A 63 -5.48 3.35 -4.14
CA PRO A 63 -5.75 3.32 -5.57
C PRO A 63 -4.64 3.97 -6.42
N GLY A 64 -4.07 3.19 -7.34
CA GLY A 64 -3.00 3.66 -8.25
C GLY A 64 -1.60 3.58 -7.65
N ALA A 65 -1.46 3.06 -6.43
CA ALA A 65 -0.20 2.69 -5.83
C ALA A 65 -0.05 1.16 -5.78
N GLY A 66 1.21 0.70 -5.78
CA GLY A 66 1.55 -0.72 -5.70
C GLY A 66 0.78 -1.55 -6.72
N LEU A 67 0.10 -2.61 -6.23
CA LEU A 67 -0.62 -3.56 -7.08
C LEU A 67 -2.14 -3.31 -7.13
N SER A 68 -2.61 -2.14 -6.66
CA SER A 68 -4.04 -1.77 -6.63
C SER A 68 -4.49 -1.01 -7.87
N THR A 69 -5.71 -1.29 -8.33
CA THR A 69 -6.34 -0.55 -9.44
C THR A 69 -6.49 0.95 -9.10
N PRO A 70 -6.18 1.88 -10.03
CA PRO A 70 -6.35 3.31 -9.82
C PRO A 70 -7.83 3.75 -9.74
N LEU A 71 -8.05 4.97 -9.25
CA LEU A 71 -9.30 5.67 -9.51
C LEU A 71 -9.27 6.24 -10.93
N PHE A 72 -10.37 6.08 -11.67
CA PHE A 72 -10.47 6.55 -13.06
C PHE A 72 -11.06 7.95 -13.21
N GLN A 73 -11.63 8.50 -12.14
CA GLN A 73 -12.13 9.88 -12.15
C GLN A 73 -11.02 10.90 -12.39
N ALA A 74 -11.37 12.02 -12.99
CA ALA A 74 -10.44 13.13 -13.18
C ALA A 74 -10.14 13.77 -11.82
N GLN A 75 -8.84 13.89 -11.48
CA GLN A 75 -8.33 14.62 -10.30
C GLN A 75 -9.04 14.23 -8.99
N PRO A 76 -8.93 12.97 -8.52
CA PRO A 76 -9.53 12.56 -7.26
C PRO A 76 -8.99 13.37 -6.07
N ASP A 77 -9.84 13.61 -5.06
CA ASP A 77 -9.47 14.25 -3.80
C ASP A 77 -9.37 13.25 -2.63
N SER A 78 -8.97 13.70 -1.44
CA SER A 78 -8.84 12.82 -0.27
C SER A 78 -10.16 12.18 0.16
N GLY A 79 -11.30 12.80 -0.13
CA GLY A 79 -12.63 12.24 0.09
C GLY A 79 -12.93 11.07 -0.87
N ASP A 80 -12.46 11.14 -2.12
CA ASP A 80 -12.56 10.04 -3.07
C ASP A 80 -11.72 8.83 -2.63
N PHE A 81 -10.48 9.08 -2.22
CA PHE A 81 -9.63 8.04 -1.63
C PHE A 81 -10.25 7.45 -0.35
N ALA A 82 -10.87 8.27 0.49
CA ALA A 82 -11.57 7.82 1.68
C ALA A 82 -12.79 6.94 1.35
N ARG A 83 -13.59 7.30 0.35
CA ARG A 83 -14.70 6.48 -0.15
C ARG A 83 -14.22 5.16 -0.74
N ALA A 84 -13.09 5.17 -1.46
CA ALA A 84 -12.48 3.95 -1.97
C ALA A 84 -11.99 3.02 -0.86
N LEU A 85 -11.43 3.59 0.22
CA LEU A 85 -11.01 2.86 1.43
C LEU A 85 -12.22 2.31 2.21
N LEU A 86 -13.31 3.07 2.30
CA LEU A 86 -14.56 2.61 2.91
C LEU A 86 -15.16 1.42 2.13
N ALA A 87 -15.21 1.51 0.80
CA ALA A 87 -15.67 0.40 -0.04
C ALA A 87 -14.82 -0.86 0.12
N PHE A 88 -13.50 -0.69 0.32
CA PHE A 88 -12.62 -1.81 0.65
C PHE A 88 -12.93 -2.40 2.04
N ALA A 89 -13.19 -1.56 3.05
CA ALA A 89 -13.61 -2.02 4.37
C ALA A 89 -14.95 -2.79 4.32
N ASP A 90 -15.90 -2.32 3.51
CA ASP A 90 -17.18 -3.01 3.27
C ASP A 90 -16.97 -4.36 2.60
N ALA A 91 -16.11 -4.45 1.58
CA ALA A 91 -15.76 -5.69 0.91
C ALA A 91 -15.05 -6.69 1.84
N LEU A 92 -14.31 -6.19 2.84
CA LEU A 92 -13.74 -7.01 3.91
C LEU A 92 -14.77 -7.50 4.94
N GLY A 93 -15.98 -6.94 4.92
CA GLY A 93 -17.03 -7.23 5.90
C GLY A 93 -16.82 -6.56 7.26
N LEU A 94 -16.09 -5.44 7.31
CA LEU A 94 -15.79 -4.72 8.55
C LEU A 94 -16.89 -3.71 8.85
N GLY A 95 -17.62 -3.86 9.95
CA GLY A 95 -18.61 -2.88 10.43
C GLY A 95 -17.97 -1.69 11.14
N ARG A 96 -16.91 -1.90 11.91
CA ARG A 96 -16.18 -0.85 12.62
C ARG A 96 -14.68 -1.16 12.67
N PHE A 97 -13.80 -0.17 12.52
CA PHE A 97 -12.35 -0.40 12.47
C PHE A 97 -11.55 0.81 12.98
N GLY A 98 -10.32 0.57 13.45
CA GLY A 98 -9.36 1.65 13.70
C GLY A 98 -8.71 2.14 12.40
N LEU A 99 -8.22 3.37 12.40
CA LEU A 99 -7.46 3.94 11.28
C LEU A 99 -6.08 4.37 11.72
N TYR A 100 -5.09 4.05 10.89
CA TYR A 100 -3.79 4.69 10.91
C TYR A 100 -3.53 5.29 9.52
N GLY A 101 -3.08 6.52 9.46
CA GLY A 101 -2.69 7.15 8.19
C GLY A 101 -1.35 7.85 8.33
N PHE A 102 -0.48 7.67 7.33
CA PHE A 102 0.82 8.31 7.25
C PHE A 102 0.88 9.27 6.05
N HIS A 103 1.17 10.55 6.29
CA HIS A 103 1.32 11.60 5.27
C HIS A 103 0.09 11.72 4.35
N THR A 104 0.21 11.37 3.06
CA THR A 104 -0.94 11.37 2.14
C THR A 104 -2.04 10.40 2.62
N GLY A 105 -1.65 9.29 3.27
CA GLY A 105 -2.56 8.38 3.95
C GLY A 105 -3.25 8.99 5.17
N ALA A 106 -2.61 9.94 5.86
CA ALA A 106 -3.25 10.68 6.95
C ALA A 106 -4.38 11.58 6.45
N CYS A 107 -4.24 12.19 5.26
CA CYS A 107 -5.31 12.96 4.62
C CYS A 107 -6.52 12.07 4.32
N THR A 108 -6.29 10.90 3.71
CA THR A 108 -7.33 9.89 3.41
C THR A 108 -8.01 9.38 4.68
N ALA A 109 -7.24 9.04 5.71
CA ALA A 109 -7.77 8.55 6.99
C ALA A 109 -8.56 9.64 7.74
N CYS A 110 -8.11 10.90 7.70
CA CYS A 110 -8.83 12.04 8.27
C CYS A 110 -10.17 12.27 7.58
N ALA A 111 -10.17 12.22 6.24
CA ALA A 111 -11.40 12.32 5.45
C ALA A 111 -12.37 11.17 5.76
N LEU A 112 -11.88 9.93 5.87
CA LEU A 112 -12.73 8.78 6.21
C LEU A 112 -13.31 8.87 7.62
N ALA A 113 -12.53 9.28 8.60
CA ALA A 113 -13.00 9.49 9.98
C ALA A 113 -14.12 10.55 10.07
N THR A 114 -14.21 11.43 9.08
CA THR A 114 -15.24 12.48 8.99
C THR A 114 -16.44 12.03 8.15
N ILE A 115 -16.21 11.32 7.03
CA ILE A 115 -17.26 10.83 6.13
C ILE A 115 -18.08 9.71 6.78
N ALA A 116 -17.44 8.85 7.57
CA ALA A 116 -18.07 7.68 8.17
C ALA A 116 -17.69 7.54 9.66
N PRO A 117 -18.04 8.52 10.52
CA PRO A 117 -17.60 8.54 11.91
C PRO A 117 -18.05 7.32 12.72
N ASP A 118 -19.23 6.78 12.42
CA ASP A 118 -19.75 5.58 13.11
C ASP A 118 -18.99 4.30 12.76
N ARG A 119 -18.30 4.28 11.61
CA ARG A 119 -17.49 3.16 11.13
C ARG A 119 -16.06 3.20 11.67
N VAL A 120 -15.59 4.36 12.14
CA VAL A 120 -14.22 4.55 12.60
C VAL A 120 -14.18 4.55 14.13
N ALA A 121 -13.49 3.56 14.71
CA ALA A 121 -13.38 3.45 16.16
C ALA A 121 -12.51 4.56 16.75
N ALA A 122 -11.39 4.85 16.09
CA ALA A 122 -10.52 5.99 16.28
C ALA A 122 -9.51 6.08 15.13
N ALA A 123 -8.90 7.24 14.91
CA ALA A 123 -7.88 7.44 13.88
C ALA A 123 -6.59 8.04 14.47
N ALA A 124 -5.44 7.39 14.22
CA ALA A 124 -4.11 7.95 14.46
C ALA A 124 -3.55 8.48 13.14
N LEU A 125 -3.25 9.77 13.07
CA LEU A 125 -2.93 10.50 11.85
C LEU A 125 -1.52 11.07 11.95
N GLU A 126 -0.56 10.40 11.33
CA GLU A 126 0.86 10.77 11.33
C GLU A 126 1.21 11.66 10.14
N GLY A 127 1.72 12.86 10.42
CA GLY A 127 2.09 13.84 9.39
C GLY A 127 0.87 14.35 8.62
N LEU A 128 -0.14 14.89 9.32
CA LEU A 128 -1.29 15.51 8.67
C LEU A 128 -0.93 16.93 8.21
N PRO A 129 -1.03 17.27 6.91
CA PRO A 129 -0.63 18.58 6.44
C PRO A 129 -1.71 19.66 6.65
N ALA A 130 -1.28 20.84 7.04
CA ALA A 130 -2.05 22.09 7.07
C ALA A 130 -1.41 23.12 6.13
N TRP A 131 -1.70 23.02 4.83
CA TRP A 131 -1.10 23.85 3.78
C TRP A 131 -1.65 25.27 3.75
N THR A 132 -0.76 26.26 3.62
CA THR A 132 -1.13 27.62 3.20
C THR A 132 -1.57 27.63 1.73
N GLU A 133 -2.27 28.69 1.30
CA GLU A 133 -2.67 28.81 -0.11
C GLU A 133 -1.47 28.94 -1.06
N GLN A 134 -0.41 29.63 -0.61
CA GLN A 134 0.81 29.78 -1.38
C GLN A 134 1.52 28.43 -1.58
N GLU A 135 1.75 27.67 -0.49
CA GLU A 135 2.36 26.34 -0.58
C GLU A 135 1.55 25.42 -1.50
N ARG A 136 0.22 25.43 -1.40
CA ARG A 136 -0.63 24.61 -2.27
C ARG A 136 -0.46 24.98 -3.74
N ALA A 137 -0.51 26.26 -4.07
CA ALA A 137 -0.31 26.73 -5.44
C ALA A 137 1.06 26.28 -5.98
N ASP A 138 2.11 26.41 -5.16
CA ASP A 138 3.47 26.05 -5.52
C ASP A 138 3.63 24.54 -5.75
N PHE A 139 3.08 23.69 -4.88
CA PHE A 139 3.16 22.23 -5.04
C PHE A 139 2.38 21.75 -6.26
N LEU A 140 1.18 22.29 -6.50
CA LEU A 140 0.37 21.93 -7.66
C LEU A 140 1.03 22.33 -8.98
N ALA A 141 1.82 23.40 -8.99
CA ALA A 141 2.58 23.85 -10.15
C ALA A 141 3.88 23.06 -10.36
N ASN A 142 4.62 22.75 -9.28
CA ASN A 142 6.04 22.37 -9.39
C ASN A 142 6.37 20.96 -8.88
N TYR A 143 5.54 20.33 -8.04
CA TYR A 143 5.88 19.05 -7.40
C TYR A 143 5.45 17.81 -8.21
N LEU A 144 4.59 17.99 -9.22
CA LEU A 144 3.89 16.91 -9.93
C LEU A 144 4.21 16.81 -11.42
N PRO A 145 5.50 16.67 -11.81
CA PRO A 145 5.87 16.48 -13.20
C PRO A 145 5.24 15.18 -13.75
N PRO A 146 4.80 15.15 -15.01
CA PRO A 146 4.37 13.91 -15.63
C PRO A 146 5.49 12.87 -15.60
N PHE A 147 5.17 11.64 -15.21
CA PHE A 147 6.04 10.49 -15.36
C PHE A 147 5.75 9.80 -16.69
N ALA A 148 6.75 9.77 -17.56
CA ALA A 148 6.69 9.07 -18.84
C ALA A 148 7.94 8.20 -19.00
N PRO A 149 7.80 6.87 -19.07
CA PRO A 149 8.91 6.00 -19.42
C PRO A 149 9.53 6.40 -20.76
N SER A 150 10.85 6.47 -20.79
CA SER A 150 11.64 6.77 -21.98
C SER A 150 12.27 5.50 -22.54
N TRP A 151 12.32 5.39 -23.88
CA TRP A 151 12.88 4.23 -24.59
C TRP A 151 14.36 3.99 -24.27
N ASP A 152 15.09 5.03 -23.91
CA ASP A 152 16.51 4.99 -23.55
C ASP A 152 16.75 4.65 -22.06
N GLY A 153 15.68 4.44 -21.28
CA GLY A 153 15.80 4.09 -19.87
C GLY A 153 16.11 5.26 -18.94
N ALA A 154 16.25 6.51 -19.42
CA ALA A 154 16.67 7.66 -18.60
C ALA A 154 15.76 7.92 -17.37
N HIS A 155 14.49 7.55 -17.48
CA HIS A 155 13.50 7.62 -16.41
C HIS A 155 13.91 6.82 -15.16
N MET A 156 14.70 5.75 -15.28
CA MET A 156 15.19 4.97 -14.13
C MET A 156 16.19 5.77 -13.27
N ALA A 157 17.12 6.46 -13.91
CA ALA A 157 18.06 7.34 -13.22
C ALA A 157 17.32 8.52 -12.54
N TRP A 158 16.32 9.07 -13.23
CA TRP A 158 15.47 10.12 -12.66
C TRP A 158 14.69 9.63 -11.44
N ILE A 159 14.03 8.46 -11.50
CA ILE A 159 13.31 7.88 -10.35
C ILE A 159 14.25 7.72 -9.16
N TRP A 160 15.43 7.13 -9.39
CA TRP A 160 16.41 6.87 -8.33
C TRP A 160 16.83 8.18 -7.64
N ALA A 161 17.24 9.18 -8.42
CA ALA A 161 17.60 10.48 -7.88
C ALA A 161 16.42 11.15 -7.16
N ARG A 162 15.24 11.23 -7.80
CA ARG A 162 14.06 11.88 -7.26
C ARG A 162 13.53 11.23 -5.97
N MET A 163 13.71 9.92 -5.78
CA MET A 163 13.37 9.25 -4.53
C MET A 163 14.31 9.64 -3.39
N GLU A 164 15.61 9.75 -3.67
CA GLU A 164 16.58 10.19 -2.67
C GLU A 164 16.42 11.67 -2.34
N GLU A 165 16.23 12.52 -3.35
CA GLU A 165 16.00 13.96 -3.16
C GLU A 165 14.76 14.25 -2.29
N GLN A 166 13.72 13.42 -2.31
CA GLN A 166 12.56 13.58 -1.41
C GLN A 166 12.87 13.27 0.06
N VAL A 167 13.83 12.38 0.32
CA VAL A 167 14.29 12.12 1.69
C VAL A 167 15.15 13.28 2.16
N LEU A 168 15.94 13.87 1.25
CA LEU A 168 16.87 14.91 1.61
C LEU A 168 16.26 16.32 1.64
N PHE A 169 15.26 16.59 0.80
CA PHE A 169 14.69 17.92 0.58
C PHE A 169 13.17 17.90 0.49
N PHE A 170 12.55 18.95 1.03
CA PHE A 170 11.13 19.19 0.84
C PHE A 170 10.86 20.68 0.51
N PRO A 171 10.33 20.99 -0.69
CA PRO A 171 10.06 20.07 -1.80
C PRO A 171 11.32 19.41 -2.37
N TRP A 172 11.21 18.19 -2.92
CA TRP A 172 12.34 17.46 -3.53
C TRP A 172 12.97 18.20 -4.72
N SER A 173 12.26 19.16 -5.31
CA SER A 173 12.72 19.97 -6.44
C SER A 173 13.55 21.20 -6.02
N ASP A 174 13.69 21.47 -4.72
CA ASP A 174 14.46 22.60 -4.17
C ASP A 174 15.72 22.07 -3.45
N PRO A 175 16.87 21.91 -4.14
CA PRO A 175 18.10 21.39 -3.54
C PRO A 175 18.89 22.48 -2.78
N THR A 176 18.21 23.49 -2.23
CA THR A 176 18.87 24.57 -1.47
C THR A 176 18.93 24.23 0.03
N PRO A 177 19.85 24.84 0.80
CA PRO A 177 19.92 24.64 2.24
C PRO A 177 18.61 24.95 3.00
N ARG A 178 17.73 25.77 2.42
CA ARG A 178 16.43 26.12 3.01
C ARG A 178 15.45 24.94 3.05
N ALA A 179 15.52 24.05 2.07
CA ALA A 179 14.62 22.91 1.91
C ALA A 179 15.21 21.59 2.45
N ARG A 180 16.47 21.62 2.93
CA ARG A 180 17.17 20.44 3.45
C ARG A 180 16.50 19.92 4.73
N LEU A 181 16.10 18.65 4.70
CA LEU A 181 15.57 17.92 5.86
C LEU A 181 16.68 17.34 6.73
N ALA A 182 16.36 17.03 7.99
CA ALA A 182 17.28 16.44 8.97
C ALA A 182 17.45 14.91 8.80
N TYR A 183 17.42 14.42 7.56
CA TYR A 183 17.59 13.00 7.24
C TYR A 183 18.92 12.74 6.53
N ASP A 184 19.56 11.63 6.87
CA ASP A 184 20.70 11.08 6.12
C ASP A 184 20.24 10.37 4.84
N LEU A 185 21.22 9.96 4.03
CA LEU A 185 20.97 9.16 2.84
C LEU A 185 20.18 7.88 3.17
N SER A 186 19.27 7.51 2.28
CA SER A 186 18.50 6.29 2.45
C SER A 186 19.40 5.06 2.38
N PRO A 187 19.18 4.04 3.23
CA PRO A 187 19.67 2.69 2.96
C PRO A 187 19.26 2.24 1.55
N LEU A 188 20.17 1.58 0.84
CA LEU A 188 19.99 1.23 -0.58
C LEU A 188 18.73 0.38 -0.84
N ASP A 189 18.38 -0.51 0.09
CA ASP A 189 17.17 -1.33 0.02
C ASP A 189 15.90 -0.48 0.10
N ARG A 190 15.89 0.57 0.93
CA ARG A 190 14.77 1.51 1.02
C ARG A 190 14.66 2.39 -0.21
N LEU A 191 15.79 2.90 -0.71
CA LEU A 191 15.81 3.71 -1.93
C LEU A 191 15.31 2.90 -3.13
N HIS A 192 15.79 1.67 -3.28
CA HIS A 192 15.31 0.75 -4.30
C HIS A 192 13.81 0.47 -4.16
N ALA A 193 13.32 0.17 -2.96
CA ALA A 193 11.90 -0.09 -2.73
C ALA A 193 11.01 1.11 -3.09
N ASN A 194 11.41 2.33 -2.71
CA ASN A 194 10.69 3.55 -3.05
C ASN A 194 10.72 3.83 -4.57
N ALA A 195 11.85 3.55 -5.22
CA ALA A 195 11.97 3.67 -6.67
C ALA A 195 11.03 2.73 -7.41
N MET A 196 10.93 1.47 -6.95
CA MET A 196 9.99 0.50 -7.52
C MET A 196 8.54 0.90 -7.26
N ASP A 197 8.18 1.42 -6.08
CA ASP A 197 6.81 1.88 -5.81
C ASP A 197 6.39 3.04 -6.75
N LEU A 198 7.30 3.99 -7.03
CA LEU A 198 7.02 5.04 -8.02
C LEU A 198 6.88 4.48 -9.43
N LEU A 199 7.72 3.51 -9.80
CA LEU A 199 7.65 2.87 -11.11
C LEU A 199 6.34 2.10 -11.30
N GLU A 200 5.91 1.33 -10.29
CA GLU A 200 4.63 0.60 -10.26
C GLU A 200 3.43 1.56 -10.34
N SER A 201 3.51 2.70 -9.65
CA SER A 201 2.45 3.72 -9.69
C SER A 201 2.35 4.42 -11.05
N GLY A 202 3.44 4.47 -11.83
CA GLY A 202 3.49 5.22 -13.07
C GLY A 202 3.05 6.69 -12.87
N ASP A 203 2.36 7.29 -13.85
CA ASP A 203 1.87 8.69 -13.73
C ASP A 203 0.76 8.86 -12.66
N ARG A 204 0.20 7.77 -12.14
CA ARG A 204 -0.88 7.80 -11.12
C ARG A 204 -0.40 8.28 -9.76
N TYR A 205 0.92 8.30 -9.51
CA TYR A 205 1.47 8.90 -8.30
C TYR A 205 0.99 10.35 -8.09
N ARG A 206 0.72 11.07 -9.20
CA ARG A 206 0.25 12.46 -9.19
C ARG A 206 -1.15 12.63 -8.62
N ASP A 207 -2.01 11.61 -8.76
CA ASP A 207 -3.40 11.67 -8.31
C ASP A 207 -3.47 11.75 -6.78
N VAL A 208 -2.75 10.87 -6.08
CA VAL A 208 -2.73 10.85 -4.60
C VAL A 208 -2.03 12.08 -4.02
N TYR A 209 -0.92 12.51 -4.62
CA TYR A 209 -0.25 13.74 -4.18
C TYR A 209 -1.11 14.98 -4.40
N ARG A 210 -1.79 15.08 -5.55
CA ARG A 210 -2.72 16.18 -5.82
C ARG A 210 -3.80 16.23 -4.75
N ALA A 211 -4.41 15.09 -4.42
CA ALA A 211 -5.39 14.99 -3.34
C ALA A 211 -4.83 15.50 -1.99
N ALA A 212 -3.59 15.15 -1.66
CA ALA A 212 -2.95 15.60 -0.43
C ALA A 212 -2.61 17.10 -0.44
N PHE A 213 -2.21 17.68 -1.58
CA PHE A 213 -1.95 19.12 -1.69
C PHE A 213 -3.23 19.96 -1.69
N THR A 214 -4.31 19.43 -2.26
CA THR A 214 -5.63 20.10 -2.21
C THR A 214 -6.35 19.90 -0.88
N PHE A 215 -5.84 19.04 0.01
CA PHE A 215 -6.39 18.82 1.35
C PHE A 215 -6.48 20.11 2.16
N ARG A 216 -7.59 20.24 2.90
CA ARG A 216 -7.96 21.40 3.73
C ARG A 216 -8.12 20.95 5.18
N ALA A 217 -7.05 21.03 5.96
CA ALA A 217 -7.07 20.55 7.34
C ALA A 217 -8.19 21.19 8.18
N ASP A 218 -8.41 22.50 8.04
CA ASP A 218 -9.43 23.22 8.80
C ASP A 218 -10.84 22.70 8.52
N ASP A 219 -11.17 22.41 7.25
CA ASP A 219 -12.48 21.90 6.84
C ASP A 219 -12.72 20.51 7.46
N TRP A 220 -11.73 19.62 7.37
CA TRP A 220 -11.86 18.25 7.87
C TRP A 220 -11.79 18.16 9.40
N LEU A 221 -10.97 18.98 10.05
CA LEU A 221 -10.80 18.96 11.51
C LEU A 221 -11.93 19.66 12.25
N SER A 222 -12.62 20.62 11.63
CA SER A 222 -13.79 21.30 12.22
C SER A 222 -15.09 20.50 12.10
N ALA A 223 -15.19 19.62 11.11
CA ALA A 223 -16.34 18.76 10.93
C ALA A 223 -16.47 17.69 12.05
N PRO A 224 -17.71 17.28 12.42
CA PRO A 224 -17.92 16.13 13.30
C PRO A 224 -17.28 14.87 12.74
N ALA A 225 -16.49 14.18 13.55
CA ALA A 225 -15.71 13.03 13.13
C ALA A 225 -15.55 12.01 14.28
N ALA A 226 -15.06 10.82 13.95
CA ALA A 226 -14.58 9.86 14.94
C ALA A 226 -13.41 10.45 15.77
N PRO A 227 -13.09 9.88 16.95
CA PRO A 227 -11.93 10.31 17.74
C PRO A 227 -10.64 10.25 16.91
N ARG A 228 -9.86 11.34 16.93
CA ARG A 228 -8.59 11.47 16.22
C ARG A 228 -7.44 11.70 17.19
N LEU A 229 -6.24 11.30 16.79
CA LEU A 229 -4.96 11.65 17.40
C LEU A 229 -4.04 12.10 16.26
N LEU A 230 -3.66 13.36 16.27
CA LEU A 230 -2.75 13.99 15.31
C LEU A 230 -1.33 13.85 15.81
N MET A 231 -0.45 13.34 14.96
CA MET A 231 0.87 12.89 15.39
C MET A 231 1.94 13.29 14.40
N ALA A 232 3.17 13.52 14.87
CA ALA A 232 4.35 13.65 14.04
C ALA A 232 5.61 13.35 14.87
N THR A 233 6.70 12.93 14.21
CA THR A 233 8.03 13.07 14.84
C THR A 233 8.51 14.51 14.70
N ARG A 234 9.39 14.98 15.59
CA ARG A 234 9.93 16.35 15.53
C ARG A 234 10.68 16.64 14.23
N ASP A 235 11.35 15.63 13.67
CA ASP A 235 12.10 15.73 12.43
C ASP A 235 11.22 15.56 11.17
N ASP A 236 9.94 15.21 11.34
CA ASP A 236 9.00 15.13 10.22
C ASP A 236 8.73 16.53 9.66
N VAL A 237 8.77 16.65 8.32
CA VAL A 237 8.54 17.93 7.65
C VAL A 237 7.16 18.55 7.97
N LEU A 238 6.18 17.71 8.31
CA LEU A 238 4.83 18.12 8.66
C LEU A 238 4.63 18.37 10.16
N ALA A 239 5.66 18.23 11.00
CA ALA A 239 5.56 18.56 12.43
C ALA A 239 5.13 20.02 12.65
N ALA A 240 5.74 20.96 11.91
CA ALA A 240 5.40 22.38 11.95
C ALA A 240 3.97 22.67 11.44
N HIS A 241 3.34 21.75 10.71
CA HIS A 241 1.95 21.93 10.28
C HIS A 241 0.97 21.73 11.42
N LEU A 242 1.31 20.88 12.41
CA LEU A 242 0.46 20.69 13.59
C LEU A 242 0.41 21.96 14.45
N GLU A 243 1.45 22.79 14.43
CA GLU A 243 1.50 24.08 15.11
C GLU A 243 0.60 25.15 14.46
N ARG A 244 0.22 24.96 13.19
CA ARG A 244 -0.69 25.86 12.46
C ARG A 244 -2.15 25.62 12.80
N LEU A 245 -2.46 24.49 13.44
CA LEU A 245 -3.81 24.15 13.85
C LEU A 245 -4.24 25.04 15.03
N PRO A 246 -5.56 25.22 15.26
CA PRO A 246 -6.05 26.00 16.39
C PRO A 246 -5.46 25.54 17.72
N ALA A 247 -5.04 26.49 18.56
CA ALA A 247 -4.45 26.21 19.87
C ALA A 247 -5.44 25.55 20.85
N GLY A 248 -4.90 24.85 21.86
CA GLY A 248 -5.70 24.23 22.94
C GLY A 248 -6.26 22.84 22.62
N ARG A 249 -5.76 22.21 21.54
CA ARG A 249 -6.06 20.81 21.20
C ARG A 249 -5.36 19.85 22.15
N ASP A 250 -6.10 18.87 22.67
CA ASP A 250 -5.60 17.76 23.48
C ASP A 250 -5.32 16.49 22.67
N ASP A 251 -5.59 16.54 21.35
CA ASP A 251 -5.44 15.44 20.41
C ASP A 251 -4.20 15.58 19.51
N VAL A 252 -3.21 16.38 19.91
CA VAL A 252 -1.94 16.56 19.19
C VAL A 252 -0.78 15.96 20.00
N LEU A 253 0.05 15.14 19.36
CA LEU A 253 1.20 14.47 19.96
C LEU A 253 2.42 14.57 19.05
N VAL A 254 3.46 15.30 19.49
CA VAL A 254 4.75 15.37 18.80
C VAL A 254 5.80 14.66 19.65
N LEU A 255 6.50 13.69 19.07
CA LEU A 255 7.55 12.90 19.75
C LEU A 255 8.87 12.98 18.99
N ASP A 256 9.97 12.60 19.63
CA ASP A 256 11.29 12.66 18.98
C ASP A 256 11.58 11.39 18.16
N ALA A 257 11.12 10.22 18.61
CA ALA A 257 11.43 8.94 17.97
C ALA A 257 10.21 8.29 17.29
N THR A 258 10.40 7.83 16.04
CA THR A 258 9.38 7.08 15.28
C THR A 258 8.91 5.82 16.00
N THR A 259 9.78 5.15 16.75
CA THR A 259 9.40 3.97 17.54
C THR A 259 8.36 4.29 18.60
N ASP A 260 8.56 5.40 19.32
CA ASP A 260 7.68 5.84 20.40
C ASP A 260 6.35 6.33 19.82
N LEU A 261 6.42 7.00 18.66
CA LEU A 261 5.26 7.42 17.87
C LEU A 261 4.38 6.23 17.46
N HIS A 262 4.98 5.18 16.90
CA HIS A 262 4.27 3.96 16.53
C HIS A 262 3.66 3.23 17.75
N GLU A 263 4.36 3.22 18.90
CA GLU A 263 3.82 2.65 20.14
C GLU A 263 2.63 3.46 20.66
N ALA A 264 2.70 4.78 20.63
CA ALA A 264 1.60 5.66 21.02
C ALA A 264 0.36 5.47 20.14
N ALA A 265 0.53 5.37 18.81
CA ALA A 265 -0.56 5.04 17.88
C ALA A 265 -1.21 3.69 18.21
N ALA A 266 -0.39 2.65 18.42
CA ALA A 266 -0.88 1.32 18.74
C ALA A 266 -1.70 1.30 20.03
N ASP A 267 -1.21 1.97 21.09
CA ASP A 267 -1.90 2.06 22.36
C ASP A 267 -3.19 2.89 22.28
N TYR A 268 -3.18 3.99 21.51
CA TYR A 268 -4.36 4.82 21.28
C TYR A 268 -5.49 4.05 20.58
N LEU A 269 -5.14 3.28 19.53
CA LEU A 269 -6.09 2.47 18.77
C LEU A 269 -6.57 1.24 19.55
N LYS A 270 -5.68 0.60 20.31
CA LYS A 270 -6.04 -0.56 21.15
C LYS A 270 -7.08 -0.23 22.21
N ARG A 271 -7.06 0.98 22.78
CA ARG A 271 -8.08 1.44 23.73
C ARG A 271 -9.46 1.66 23.11
N ARG A 272 -9.55 1.68 21.78
CA ARG A 272 -10.79 1.93 21.02
C ARG A 272 -10.91 0.87 19.91
N PRO A 273 -11.10 -0.41 20.27
CA PRO A 273 -11.07 -1.48 19.30
C PRO A 273 -12.24 -1.37 18.31
N GLY A 274 -11.95 -1.67 17.04
CA GLY A 274 -12.97 -2.02 16.05
C GLY A 274 -13.32 -3.51 16.10
N ASP A 275 -13.83 -4.01 14.99
CA ASP A 275 -14.20 -5.40 14.80
C ASP A 275 -12.96 -6.30 14.72
N VAL A 276 -13.13 -7.55 15.14
CA VAL A 276 -12.17 -8.61 14.83
C VAL A 276 -12.58 -9.21 13.48
N LEU A 277 -11.64 -9.29 12.54
CA LEU A 277 -11.93 -9.91 11.25
C LEU A 277 -12.29 -11.39 11.47
N GLY A 278 -13.47 -11.80 11.00
CA GLY A 278 -13.91 -13.18 11.03
C GLY A 278 -13.18 -14.05 10.00
N ALA A 279 -13.92 -14.89 9.27
CA ALA A 279 -13.35 -15.60 8.13
C ALA A 279 -12.85 -14.58 7.09
N ARG A 280 -11.57 -14.67 6.70
CA ARG A 280 -10.99 -13.84 5.66
C ARG A 280 -11.82 -14.00 4.37
N PRO A 281 -12.18 -12.90 3.67
CA PRO A 281 -12.77 -13.00 2.35
C PRO A 281 -11.85 -13.81 1.42
N ARG A 282 -12.45 -14.52 0.46
CA ARG A 282 -11.68 -15.16 -0.60
C ARG A 282 -10.92 -14.08 -1.37
N ASP A 283 -9.70 -14.40 -1.77
CA ASP A 283 -8.94 -13.53 -2.65
C ASP A 283 -9.69 -13.34 -3.98
N ALA A 284 -9.29 -12.32 -4.74
CA ALA A 284 -9.72 -12.15 -6.12
C ALA A 284 -9.62 -13.49 -6.87
N SER A 285 -10.66 -13.82 -7.64
CA SER A 285 -10.75 -15.14 -8.29
C SER A 285 -9.72 -15.33 -9.40
N ASP A 286 -9.16 -14.24 -9.91
CA ASP A 286 -8.28 -14.21 -11.07
C ASP A 286 -6.80 -14.02 -10.73
N ARG A 287 -6.46 -13.79 -9.44
CA ARG A 287 -5.08 -13.56 -8.98
C ARG A 287 -4.95 -13.71 -7.46
N GLY A 288 -3.75 -14.00 -6.99
CA GLY A 288 -3.52 -14.20 -5.57
C GLY A 288 -2.06 -14.48 -5.22
N PHE A 289 -1.88 -14.94 -3.99
CA PHE A 289 -0.61 -15.49 -3.53
C PHE A 289 -0.84 -16.88 -2.96
N SER A 290 0.05 -17.82 -3.29
CA SER A 290 0.07 -19.17 -2.71
C SER A 290 1.49 -19.51 -2.29
N SER A 291 1.68 -19.83 -1.00
CA SER A 291 2.99 -20.18 -0.43
C SER A 291 4.12 -19.18 -0.77
N GLY A 292 3.78 -17.89 -0.86
CA GLY A 292 4.71 -16.81 -1.20
C GLY A 292 4.84 -16.51 -2.69
N LEU A 293 4.32 -17.36 -3.57
CA LEU A 293 4.29 -17.13 -5.01
C LEU A 293 3.05 -16.35 -5.43
N ALA A 294 3.24 -15.31 -6.24
CA ALA A 294 2.14 -14.65 -6.92
C ALA A 294 1.62 -15.53 -8.05
N TRP A 295 0.31 -15.51 -8.28
CA TRP A 295 -0.32 -16.22 -9.38
C TRP A 295 -1.41 -15.38 -10.03
N ARG A 296 -1.66 -15.65 -11.31
CA ARG A 296 -2.76 -15.10 -12.10
C ARG A 296 -3.45 -16.21 -12.89
N GLY A 297 -4.75 -16.11 -13.11
CA GLY A 297 -5.51 -17.04 -13.95
C GLY A 297 -6.88 -17.38 -13.39
N GLU A 298 -7.63 -18.24 -14.06
CA GLU A 298 -8.98 -18.61 -13.65
C GLU A 298 -9.00 -20.00 -13.03
N GLN A 299 -9.37 -20.08 -11.75
CA GLN A 299 -9.48 -21.36 -11.03
C GLN A 299 -10.80 -22.09 -11.30
N GLY A 300 -11.79 -21.41 -11.88
CA GLY A 300 -13.10 -21.98 -12.19
C GLY A 300 -13.09 -22.76 -13.51
N GLY A 301 -14.02 -23.72 -13.64
CA GLY A 301 -14.22 -24.46 -14.87
C GLY A 301 -14.13 -25.97 -14.72
N ALA A 302 -14.59 -26.70 -15.73
CA ALA A 302 -14.50 -28.16 -15.79
C ALA A 302 -13.18 -28.59 -16.44
N GLY A 303 -12.65 -29.75 -16.03
CA GLY A 303 -11.46 -30.35 -16.62
C GLY A 303 -10.21 -30.24 -15.74
N ARG A 304 -9.13 -30.90 -16.18
CA ARG A 304 -7.86 -30.94 -15.46
C ARG A 304 -7.27 -29.52 -15.36
N PRO A 305 -6.80 -29.02 -14.22
CA PRO A 305 -6.14 -27.71 -14.16
C PRO A 305 -4.86 -27.65 -15.02
N LEU A 306 -4.51 -26.47 -15.51
CA LEU A 306 -3.26 -26.19 -16.23
C LEU A 306 -2.43 -25.18 -15.43
N VAL A 307 -1.17 -25.52 -15.18
CA VAL A 307 -0.18 -24.61 -14.60
C VAL A 307 0.78 -24.17 -15.70
N LEU A 308 0.97 -22.86 -15.85
CA LEU A 308 1.93 -22.25 -16.76
C LEU A 308 3.09 -21.63 -15.98
N LEU A 309 4.31 -21.86 -16.45
CA LEU A 309 5.54 -21.36 -15.84
C LEU A 309 6.35 -20.56 -16.86
N HIS A 310 6.69 -19.32 -16.53
CA HIS A 310 7.42 -18.41 -17.42
C HIS A 310 8.95 -18.69 -17.40
N GLY A 311 9.68 -18.06 -18.33
CA GLY A 311 11.14 -18.12 -18.40
C GLY A 311 11.85 -17.14 -17.45
N TRP A 312 13.17 -17.25 -17.32
CA TRP A 312 13.96 -16.36 -16.46
C TRP A 312 13.86 -14.89 -16.91
N GLY A 313 13.69 -13.98 -15.95
CA GLY A 313 13.56 -12.53 -16.20
C GLY A 313 12.18 -12.07 -16.68
N ASP A 314 11.20 -12.98 -16.73
CA ASP A 314 9.81 -12.68 -17.09
C ASP A 314 8.88 -12.79 -15.86
N ASP A 315 7.58 -12.62 -16.06
CA ASP A 315 6.52 -12.87 -15.07
C ASP A 315 5.26 -13.47 -15.73
N HIS A 316 4.18 -13.60 -14.98
CA HIS A 316 2.91 -14.14 -15.46
C HIS A 316 2.34 -13.41 -16.68
N ALA A 317 2.65 -12.12 -16.87
CA ALA A 317 2.12 -11.30 -17.96
C ALA A 317 2.53 -11.84 -19.34
N ARG A 318 3.60 -12.65 -19.39
CA ARG A 318 4.01 -13.41 -20.57
C ARG A 318 2.88 -14.20 -21.23
N PHE A 319 1.91 -14.66 -20.43
CA PHE A 319 0.81 -15.51 -20.87
C PHE A 319 -0.52 -14.77 -21.06
N ASP A 320 -0.57 -13.45 -20.85
CA ASP A 320 -1.81 -12.66 -20.87
C ASP A 320 -2.61 -12.80 -22.17
N ALA A 321 -1.92 -12.87 -23.30
CA ALA A 321 -2.56 -12.98 -24.62
C ALA A 321 -3.25 -14.33 -24.85
N ILE A 322 -2.83 -15.40 -24.16
CA ILE A 322 -3.39 -16.75 -24.33
C ILE A 322 -4.29 -17.16 -23.16
N LEU A 323 -4.14 -16.54 -22.00
CA LEU A 323 -4.83 -16.91 -20.76
C LEU A 323 -6.35 -16.98 -20.92
N PRO A 324 -7.05 -15.99 -21.52
CA PRO A 324 -8.50 -16.05 -21.69
C PRO A 324 -8.96 -17.26 -22.51
N ARG A 325 -8.23 -17.58 -23.60
CA ARG A 325 -8.58 -18.71 -24.48
C ARG A 325 -8.39 -20.07 -23.80
N LEU A 326 -7.44 -20.16 -22.88
CA LEU A 326 -7.20 -21.38 -22.13
C LEU A 326 -8.20 -21.53 -20.98
N ALA A 327 -8.53 -20.41 -20.31
CA ALA A 327 -9.52 -20.34 -19.24
C ALA A 327 -10.93 -20.77 -19.70
N ASP A 328 -11.32 -20.45 -20.94
CA ASP A 328 -12.57 -20.91 -21.56
C ASP A 328 -12.74 -22.45 -21.57
N ARG A 329 -11.64 -23.21 -21.43
CA ARG A 329 -11.61 -24.67 -21.62
C ARG A 329 -11.34 -25.45 -20.36
N ARG A 330 -10.65 -24.85 -19.37
CA ARG A 330 -10.17 -25.51 -18.16
C ARG A 330 -9.67 -24.47 -17.14
N PRO A 331 -9.58 -24.82 -15.85
CA PRO A 331 -8.87 -23.99 -14.89
C PRO A 331 -7.41 -23.77 -15.33
N VAL A 332 -6.93 -22.53 -15.30
CA VAL A 332 -5.56 -22.16 -15.67
C VAL A 332 -4.96 -21.24 -14.64
N VAL A 333 -3.74 -21.55 -14.20
CA VAL A 333 -2.97 -20.74 -13.25
C VAL A 333 -1.58 -20.52 -13.82
N VAL A 334 -1.11 -19.29 -13.76
CA VAL A 334 0.24 -18.88 -14.12
C VAL A 334 0.91 -18.41 -12.84
N PHE A 335 2.05 -19.00 -12.49
CA PHE A 335 2.83 -18.55 -11.34
C PHE A 335 3.95 -17.63 -11.79
N ASP A 336 4.14 -16.55 -11.02
CA ASP A 336 5.43 -15.87 -10.99
C ASP A 336 6.42 -16.80 -10.27
N LEU A 337 7.50 -17.17 -10.94
CA LEU A 337 8.55 -18.00 -10.37
C LEU A 337 9.18 -17.30 -9.15
N PRO A 338 9.76 -18.07 -8.19
CA PRO A 338 10.44 -17.48 -7.04
C PRO A 338 11.44 -16.39 -7.45
N GLY A 339 11.37 -15.22 -6.80
CA GLY A 339 12.19 -14.04 -7.10
C GLY A 339 11.81 -13.26 -8.37
N HIS A 340 10.70 -13.58 -9.03
CA HIS A 340 10.19 -12.89 -10.21
C HIS A 340 8.82 -12.26 -9.94
N GLY A 341 8.44 -11.28 -10.76
CA GLY A 341 7.17 -10.57 -10.64
C GLY A 341 6.88 -10.14 -9.20
N ALA A 342 5.71 -10.50 -8.68
CA ALA A 342 5.33 -10.23 -7.29
C ALA A 342 5.68 -11.37 -6.31
N SER A 343 6.32 -12.45 -6.75
CA SER A 343 6.70 -13.58 -5.89
C SER A 343 7.80 -13.25 -4.90
N ALA A 344 7.78 -13.91 -3.75
CA ALA A 344 8.87 -13.82 -2.77
C ALA A 344 10.19 -14.37 -3.36
N PRO A 345 11.36 -13.92 -2.86
CA PRO A 345 12.65 -14.52 -3.21
C PRO A 345 12.67 -16.02 -2.97
N LEU A 346 13.48 -16.75 -3.75
CA LEU A 346 13.64 -18.19 -3.60
C LEU A 346 14.17 -18.53 -2.19
N ALA A 347 13.44 -19.40 -1.50
CA ALA A 347 13.83 -19.95 -0.21
C ALA A 347 13.78 -21.49 -0.25
N GLY A 348 14.91 -22.09 -0.61
CA GLY A 348 15.05 -23.55 -0.77
C GLY A 348 15.02 -24.00 -2.22
N ASP A 349 14.56 -25.22 -2.44
CA ASP A 349 14.46 -25.82 -3.78
C ASP A 349 13.25 -25.26 -4.56
N PRO A 350 13.42 -24.81 -5.82
CA PRO A 350 12.35 -24.17 -6.58
C PRO A 350 11.20 -25.13 -6.92
N VAL A 351 11.46 -26.43 -7.11
CA VAL A 351 10.41 -27.43 -7.37
C VAL A 351 9.59 -27.66 -6.11
N GLU A 352 10.22 -27.75 -4.95
CA GLU A 352 9.51 -27.87 -3.66
C GLU A 352 8.66 -26.63 -3.33
N VAL A 353 9.17 -25.43 -3.62
CA VAL A 353 8.39 -24.19 -3.45
C VAL A 353 7.17 -24.19 -4.37
N LEU A 354 7.35 -24.56 -5.64
CA LEU A 354 6.26 -24.62 -6.61
C LEU A 354 5.22 -25.70 -6.26
N SER A 355 5.67 -26.91 -5.87
CA SER A 355 4.77 -28.00 -5.45
C SER A 355 3.90 -27.57 -4.29
N ARG A 356 4.49 -26.96 -3.25
CA ARG A 356 3.74 -26.42 -2.10
C ARG A 356 2.75 -25.33 -2.49
N ALA A 357 3.08 -24.49 -3.46
CA ALA A 357 2.17 -23.46 -3.94
C ALA A 357 0.97 -24.07 -4.70
N ILE A 358 1.22 -25.07 -5.55
CA ILE A 358 0.19 -25.81 -6.29
C ILE A 358 -0.73 -26.58 -5.34
N GLU A 359 -0.15 -27.30 -4.37
CA GLU A 359 -0.88 -28.07 -3.37
C GLU A 359 -1.75 -27.17 -2.49
N ALA A 360 -1.23 -26.03 -2.04
CA ALA A 360 -1.97 -25.08 -1.23
C ALA A 360 -3.16 -24.43 -1.98
N MET A 361 -3.12 -24.40 -3.31
CA MET A 361 -4.26 -24.00 -4.15
C MET A 361 -5.28 -25.12 -4.36
N GLY A 362 -4.97 -26.35 -3.94
CA GLY A 362 -5.86 -27.50 -4.09
C GLY A 362 -5.98 -28.01 -5.53
N LEU A 363 -5.06 -27.63 -6.43
CA LEU A 363 -5.08 -28.06 -7.83
C LEU A 363 -4.77 -29.56 -7.91
N GLN A 364 -5.77 -30.36 -8.29
CA GLN A 364 -5.63 -31.82 -8.40
C GLN A 364 -5.01 -32.20 -9.75
N GLU A 365 -3.88 -32.92 -9.71
CA GLU A 365 -3.17 -33.45 -10.89
C GLU A 365 -3.05 -32.45 -12.06
N PRO A 366 -2.51 -31.24 -11.85
CA PRO A 366 -2.43 -30.25 -12.91
C PRO A 366 -1.55 -30.75 -14.06
N ALA A 367 -1.92 -30.40 -15.30
CA ALA A 367 -0.96 -30.39 -16.38
C ALA A 367 -0.02 -29.20 -16.17
N ILE A 368 1.29 -29.37 -16.40
CA ILE A 368 2.26 -28.28 -16.29
C ILE A 368 2.86 -28.02 -17.67
N VAL A 369 2.96 -26.75 -18.04
CA VAL A 369 3.64 -26.29 -19.25
C VAL A 369 4.59 -25.17 -18.86
N GLY A 370 5.84 -25.29 -19.26
CA GLY A 370 6.87 -24.30 -18.95
C GLY A 370 7.55 -23.73 -20.19
N GLU A 371 7.86 -22.44 -20.16
CA GLU A 371 8.72 -21.75 -21.13
C GLU A 371 10.14 -21.63 -20.56
N ALA A 372 11.16 -22.02 -21.35
CA ALA A 372 12.57 -21.93 -20.96
C ALA A 372 12.85 -22.52 -19.56
N THR A 373 13.24 -21.71 -18.58
CA THR A 373 13.48 -22.15 -17.19
C THR A 373 12.24 -22.77 -16.56
N GLY A 374 11.04 -22.26 -16.86
CA GLY A 374 9.79 -22.89 -16.45
C GLY A 374 9.66 -24.31 -17.01
N GLY A 375 10.20 -24.58 -18.20
CA GLY A 375 10.24 -25.92 -18.80
C GLY A 375 11.25 -26.88 -18.17
N LEU A 376 12.24 -26.37 -17.43
CA LEU A 376 13.13 -27.20 -16.61
C LEU A 376 12.48 -27.59 -15.28
N LEU A 377 11.54 -26.78 -14.78
CA LEU A 377 10.81 -27.01 -13.54
C LEU A 377 9.57 -27.88 -13.73
N ALA A 378 9.00 -27.89 -14.95
CA ALA A 378 7.86 -28.70 -15.37
C ALA A 378 8.28 -30.14 -15.69
#